data_AF-A0A3D4QM28-F1
#
_entry.id   AF-A0A3D4QM28-F1
#
_cell.length_a   1.000
_cell.length_b   1.000
_cell.length_c   1.000
_cell.angle_alpha   90.00
_cell.angle_beta   90.00
_cell.angle_gamma   90.00
#
_symmetry.space_group_name_H-M   'P 1'
#
loop_
_entity.id
_entity.type
_entity.pdbx_description
1 polymer ?
#
loop_
_entity_poly.entity_id
_entity_poly.type
_entity_poly.pdbx_seq_one_letter_code
_entity_poly.pdbx_strand_id
1 'polypeptide(L)'
;MPDAADAPQVAPKSPQAKPEFNWEDPFGLVDQLTEDERMVAETARAYSQDKLMPRVLESFRNETFDREIFNEMGELGFLGPTIPEQYGGAGVGHVCYGLIAR
;
A
#
# COMPACT_ATOMS: atom_id res chain seq x y z
N MET A 1 15.60 -46.57 -40.30
CA MET A 1 14.40 -45.77 -40.00
C MET A 1 14.40 -45.47 -38.51
N PRO A 2 14.92 -44.32 -38.05
CA PRO A 2 14.70 -43.86 -36.67
C PRO A 2 13.83 -42.60 -36.72
N ASP A 3 12.59 -42.66 -36.26
CA ASP A 3 11.78 -41.44 -36.12
C ASP A 3 10.79 -41.52 -34.97
N ALA A 4 10.48 -40.34 -34.46
CA ALA A 4 9.61 -40.00 -33.32
C ALA A 4 10.19 -40.23 -31.92
N ALA A 5 11.18 -39.39 -31.59
CA ALA A 5 11.46 -38.97 -30.23
C ALA A 5 10.20 -38.38 -29.56
N ASP A 6 10.08 -38.72 -28.28
CA ASP A 6 9.25 -38.14 -27.23
C ASP A 6 8.93 -36.64 -27.45
N ALA A 7 7.69 -36.37 -27.87
CA ALA A 7 7.18 -35.01 -27.96
C ALA A 7 6.83 -34.51 -26.55
N PRO A 8 7.37 -33.38 -26.07
CA PRO A 8 7.03 -32.85 -24.77
C PRO A 8 5.54 -32.48 -24.75
N GLN A 9 4.77 -33.17 -23.90
CA GLN A 9 3.36 -32.85 -23.66
C GLN A 9 3.27 -31.47 -23.01
N VAL A 10 2.91 -30.46 -23.80
CA VAL A 10 2.58 -29.13 -23.30
C VAL A 10 1.19 -29.21 -22.66
N ALA A 11 1.16 -29.25 -21.34
CA ALA A 11 -0.08 -29.20 -20.56
C ALA A 11 -0.92 -27.96 -21.00
N PRO A 12 -2.24 -28.09 -21.15
CA PRO A 12 -3.08 -26.98 -21.58
C PRO A 12 -3.03 -25.88 -20.52
N LYS A 13 -2.53 -24.70 -20.90
CA LYS A 13 -2.61 -23.51 -20.06
C LYS A 13 -4.08 -23.23 -19.76
N SER A 14 -4.43 -23.27 -18.47
CA SER A 14 -5.75 -22.92 -17.96
C SER A 14 -6.21 -21.58 -18.57
N PRO A 15 -7.51 -21.39 -18.87
CA PRO A 15 -8.00 -20.14 -19.41
C PRO A 15 -7.77 -19.05 -18.35
N GLN A 16 -6.80 -18.17 -18.59
CA GLN A 16 -6.62 -17.01 -17.74
C GLN A 16 -7.88 -16.16 -17.85
N ALA A 17 -8.50 -15.88 -16.71
CA ALA A 17 -9.64 -14.97 -16.63
C ALA A 17 -9.23 -13.63 -17.26
N LYS A 18 -10.11 -13.04 -18.06
CA LYS A 18 -9.88 -11.71 -18.63
C LYS A 18 -9.67 -10.73 -17.47
N PRO A 19 -8.58 -9.93 -17.46
CA PRO A 19 -8.41 -8.91 -16.44
C PRO A 19 -9.58 -7.92 -16.57
N GLU A 20 -10.36 -7.76 -15.50
CA GLU A 20 -11.34 -6.68 -15.41
C GLU A 20 -10.58 -5.37 -15.29
N PHE A 21 -10.92 -4.40 -16.14
CA PHE A 21 -10.23 -3.11 -16.15
C PHE A 21 -10.74 -2.25 -14.98
N ASN A 22 -9.85 -1.90 -14.06
CA ASN A 22 -10.11 -0.94 -12.99
C ASN A 22 -9.65 0.47 -13.41
N TRP A 23 -10.56 1.44 -13.42
CA TRP A 23 -10.22 2.83 -13.76
C TRP A 23 -9.46 3.56 -12.65
N GLU A 24 -9.62 3.13 -11.38
CA GLU A 24 -8.90 3.69 -10.23
C GLU A 24 -7.46 3.16 -10.13
N ASP A 25 -7.20 2.01 -10.75
CA ASP A 25 -5.88 1.39 -10.84
C ASP A 25 -5.66 0.72 -12.22
N PRO A 26 -5.46 1.52 -13.30
CA PRO A 26 -5.33 0.99 -14.66
C PRO A 26 -4.14 0.06 -14.88
N PHE A 27 -3.14 0.11 -14.00
CA PHE A 27 -1.89 -0.64 -14.10
C PHE A 27 -1.71 -1.69 -12.99
N GLY A 28 -2.71 -1.89 -12.13
CA GLY A 28 -2.63 -2.86 -11.03
C GLY A 28 -1.46 -2.57 -10.09
N LEU A 29 -1.29 -1.31 -9.67
CA LEU A 29 -0.30 -0.92 -8.67
C LEU A 29 -0.45 -1.75 -7.39
N VAL A 30 -1.69 -2.03 -6.97
CA VAL A 30 -1.95 -2.82 -5.75
C VAL A 30 -1.38 -4.24 -5.87
N ASP A 31 -1.39 -4.83 -7.07
CA ASP A 31 -0.88 -6.18 -7.31
C ASP A 31 0.66 -6.24 -7.34
N GLN A 32 1.32 -5.09 -7.43
CA GLN A 32 2.79 -4.96 -7.41
C GLN A 32 3.35 -4.73 -6.00
N LEU A 33 2.48 -4.49 -5.02
CA LEU A 33 2.87 -4.29 -3.63
C LEU A 33 2.98 -5.61 -2.89
N THR A 34 3.90 -5.66 -1.93
CA THR A 34 3.94 -6.72 -0.93
C THR A 34 2.72 -6.65 0.00
N GLU A 35 2.41 -7.74 0.68
CA GLU A 35 1.30 -7.80 1.64
C GLU A 35 1.46 -6.76 2.76
N ASP A 36 2.69 -6.57 3.25
CA ASP A 36 3.03 -5.56 4.27
C ASP A 36 2.82 -4.13 3.75
N GLU A 37 3.30 -3.82 2.54
CA GLU A 37 3.09 -2.51 1.92
C GLU A 37 1.61 -2.19 1.72
N ARG A 38 0.82 -3.19 1.31
CA ARG A 38 -0.63 -3.05 1.16
C ARG A 38 -1.31 -2.80 2.51
N MET A 39 -0.90 -3.50 3.56
CA MET A 39 -1.43 -3.31 4.91
C MET A 39 -1.13 -1.91 5.46
N VAL A 40 0.09 -1.42 5.24
CA VAL A 40 0.48 -0.05 5.61
C VAL A 40 -0.36 0.97 4.85
N ALA A 41 -0.54 0.81 3.53
CA ALA A 41 -1.35 1.70 2.73
C ALA A 41 -2.81 1.75 3.18
N GLU A 42 -3.39 0.61 3.55
CA GLU A 42 -4.77 0.54 4.02
C GLU A 42 -4.93 1.18 5.40
N THR A 43 -3.97 0.96 6.30
CA THR A 43 -3.95 1.58 7.63
C THR A 43 -3.83 3.11 7.52
N ALA A 44 -2.96 3.60 6.64
CA ALA A 44 -2.81 5.03 6.38
C ALA A 44 -4.08 5.66 5.81
N ARG A 45 -4.75 4.95 4.89
CA ARG A 45 -6.06 5.36 4.34
C ARG A 45 -7.13 5.41 5.44
N ALA A 46 -7.25 4.37 6.26
CA ALA A 46 -8.22 4.31 7.33
C ALA A 46 -8.03 5.46 8.33
N TYR A 47 -6.79 5.69 8.78
CA TYR A 47 -6.47 6.82 9.66
C TYR A 47 -6.84 8.17 9.04
N SER A 48 -6.52 8.37 7.76
CA SER A 48 -6.83 9.62 7.05
C SER A 48 -8.33 9.86 6.95
N GLN A 49 -9.13 8.83 6.65
CA GLN A 49 -10.58 8.98 6.53
C GLN A 49 -11.28 9.10 7.88
N ASP A 50 -10.86 8.34 8.89
CA ASP A 50 -11.56 8.28 10.17
C ASP A 50 -11.17 9.43 11.11
N LYS A 51 -9.91 9.89 11.06
CA LYS A 51 -9.36 10.88 12.00
C LYS A 51 -9.09 12.23 11.36
N LEU A 52 -8.47 12.27 10.18
CA LEU A 52 -8.07 13.54 9.56
C LEU A 52 -9.24 14.22 8.83
N MET A 53 -10.02 13.45 8.05
CA MET A 53 -11.14 13.96 7.26
C MET A 53 -12.20 14.72 8.06
N PRO A 54 -12.64 14.30 9.26
CA PRO A 54 -13.61 15.08 10.03
C PRO A 54 -13.01 16.37 10.61
N ARG A 55 -11.71 16.39 10.92
CA ARG A 55 -11.02 17.55 11.54
C ARG A 55 -10.66 18.63 10.51
N VAL A 56 -10.40 18.24 9.26
CA VAL A 56 -9.84 19.15 8.23
C VAL A 56 -10.68 20.40 7.98
N LEU A 57 -12.01 20.30 7.98
CA LEU A 57 -12.89 21.43 7.66
C LEU A 57 -12.81 22.55 8.70
N GLU A 58 -12.79 22.18 9.99
CA GLU A 58 -12.71 23.12 11.10
C GLU A 58 -11.29 23.63 11.28
N SER A 59 -10.30 22.74 11.24
CA SER A 59 -8.88 23.07 11.33
C SER A 59 -8.45 24.05 10.24
N PHE A 60 -8.87 23.82 8.99
CA PHE A 60 -8.56 24.73 7.88
C PHE A 60 -9.25 26.08 8.03
N ARG A 61 -10.52 26.11 8.47
CA ARG A 61 -11.28 27.36 8.65
C ARG A 61 -10.70 28.24 9.75
N ASN A 62 -10.28 27.63 10.85
CA ASN A 62 -9.83 28.33 12.05
C ASN A 62 -8.31 28.50 12.11
N GLU A 63 -7.57 28.03 11.09
CA GLU A 63 -6.10 28.00 11.06
C GLU A 63 -5.50 27.33 12.30
N THR A 64 -6.17 26.27 12.78
CA THR A 64 -5.76 25.53 13.97
C THR A 64 -5.21 24.17 13.58
N PHE A 65 -4.08 23.81 14.18
CA PHE A 65 -3.47 22.50 14.02
C PHE A 65 -3.51 21.74 15.34
N ASP A 66 -4.17 20.60 15.35
CA ASP A 66 -4.27 19.73 16.52
C ASP A 66 -2.99 18.91 16.69
N ARG A 67 -2.30 19.11 17.82
CA ARG A 67 -1.04 18.42 18.12
C ARG A 67 -1.24 16.92 18.35
N GLU A 68 -2.44 16.49 18.75
CA GLU A 68 -2.72 15.07 18.95
C GLU A 68 -2.56 14.26 17.67
N ILE A 69 -2.74 14.89 16.50
CA ILE A 69 -2.50 14.27 15.18
C ILE A 69 -1.07 13.72 15.08
N PHE A 70 -0.07 14.42 15.63
CA PHE A 70 1.31 13.93 15.63
C PHE A 70 1.51 12.74 16.55
N ASN A 71 0.84 12.72 17.71
CA ASN A 71 0.92 11.59 18.63
C ASN A 71 0.29 10.35 17.98
N GLU A 72 -0.91 10.50 17.42
CA GLU A 72 -1.64 9.44 16.71
C GLU A 72 -0.82 8.88 15.53
N MET A 73 -0.22 9.75 14.71
CA MET A 73 0.65 9.32 13.60
C MET A 73 1.94 8.63 14.08
N GLY A 74 2.46 9.04 15.23
CA GLY A 74 3.63 8.41 15.85
C GLY A 74 3.33 7.00 16.36
N GLU A 75 2.18 6.80 17.00
CA GLU A 75 1.72 5.48 17.48
C GLU A 75 1.50 4.49 16.33
N LEU A 76 1.07 4.98 15.17
CA LEU A 76 0.91 4.17 13.95
C LEU A 76 2.22 3.91 13.20
N GLY A 77 3.34 4.49 13.64
CA GLY A 77 4.64 4.33 12.98
C GLY A 77 4.76 5.08 11.64
N PHE A 78 3.91 6.07 11.40
CA PHE A 78 3.94 6.89 10.18
C PHE A 78 4.98 8.01 10.24
N LEU A 79 5.56 8.27 11.41
CA LEU A 79 6.63 9.24 11.60
C LEU A 79 8.00 8.55 11.50
N GLY A 80 8.77 8.93 10.48
CA GLY A 80 10.06 8.30 10.19
C GLY A 80 9.97 6.81 9.85
N PRO A 81 9.10 6.38 8.91
CA PRO A 81 8.91 4.96 8.61
C PRO A 81 10.20 4.29 8.10
N THR A 82 11.14 5.06 7.53
CA THR A 82 12.46 4.59 7.07
C THR A 82 13.50 4.46 8.18
N ILE A 83 13.20 4.91 9.39
CA ILE A 83 14.11 4.82 10.54
C ILE A 83 14.06 3.40 11.12
N PRO A 84 15.21 2.78 11.43
CA PRO A 84 15.23 1.43 12.00
C PRO A 84 14.46 1.34 13.33
N GLU A 85 13.85 0.18 13.60
CA GLU A 85 13.08 -0.10 14.84
C GLU A 85 13.87 0.18 16.12
N GLN A 86 15.20 0.02 16.10
CA GLN A 86 16.07 0.33 17.24
C GLN A 86 15.98 1.80 17.72
N TYR A 87 15.45 2.70 16.88
CA TYR A 87 15.24 4.11 17.19
C TYR A 87 13.74 4.48 17.27
N GLY A 88 12.84 3.50 17.26
CA GLY A 88 11.39 3.71 17.35
C GLY A 88 10.68 4.01 16.03
N GLY A 89 11.33 3.81 14.88
CA GLY A 89 10.70 3.87 13.55
C GLY A 89 10.20 2.52 13.07
N ALA A 90 9.41 2.48 11.99
CA ALA A 90 8.84 1.24 11.46
C ALA A 90 9.84 0.38 10.65
N GLY A 91 11.04 0.88 10.34
CA GLY A 91 12.05 0.16 9.56
C GLY A 91 11.61 -0.24 8.14
N VAL A 92 10.54 0.36 7.61
CA VAL A 92 9.95 0.00 6.32
C VAL A 92 10.62 0.73 5.15
N GLY A 93 10.51 0.14 3.97
CA GLY A 93 11.07 0.68 2.74
C GLY A 93 10.47 2.01 2.30
N HIS A 94 11.11 2.67 1.34
CA HIS A 94 10.65 3.93 0.77
C HIS A 94 9.28 3.81 0.05
N VAL A 95 8.91 2.60 -0.39
CA VAL A 95 7.60 2.32 -0.98
C VAL A 95 6.48 2.54 0.06
N CYS A 96 6.62 1.95 1.26
CA CYS A 96 5.69 2.21 2.37
C CYS A 96 5.59 3.70 2.71
N TYR A 97 6.71 4.41 2.75
CA TYR A 97 6.70 5.86 2.97
C TYR A 97 5.89 6.61 1.91
N GLY A 98 6.09 6.28 0.63
CA GLY A 98 5.32 6.85 -0.47
C GLY A 98 3.82 6.52 -0.39
N LEU A 99 3.48 5.30 0.04
CA LEU A 99 2.09 4.86 0.21
C LEU A 99 1.38 5.56 1.38
N ILE A 100 2.09 5.88 2.46
CA ILE A 100 1.55 6.66 3.58
C ILE A 100 1.26 8.11 3.16
N ALA A 101 2.08 8.68 2.28
CA ALA A 101 1.95 10.06 1.83
C ALA A 101 0.88 10.29 0.74
N ARG A 102 0.23 9.22 0.24
CA ARG A 102 -0.75 9.25 -0.86
C ARG A 102 -2.17 9.43 -0.35
#